data_AF-A0A5B0EED3-F1
#
_entry.id   AF-A0A5B0EED3-F1
#
_cell.length_a   1.000
_cell.length_b   1.000
_cell.length_c   1.000
_cell.angle_alpha   90.00
_cell.angle_beta   90.00
_cell.angle_gamma   90.00
#
_symmetry.space_group_name_H-M   'P 1'
#
loop_
_entity.id
_entity.type
_entity.pdbx_description
1 polymer ?
#
loop_
_entity_poly.entity_id
_entity_poly.type
_entity_poly.pdbx_seq_one_letter_code
_entity_poly.pdbx_strand_id
1 'polypeptide(L)'
;MVTLGQIQMRGFSTLSPKGIKDWLKHCATCEKTAQWSMLEVLAMFDAYLTITEFTPTTLCSDDFAGLRGFLSTEMGFSEKASKGITSQLCKMIIAIDILSKEKISLALKKPALECNEKYAARQPSKSQLLIYKSLFPTMEPGRVVYVDFASLGSALNESSLQFLSRLLSKYFASLNIEHAETDAGLIIALTQGLLHQNPSLDFGDISLSMAKSTSFISGARIHAEWQMHNAGYFRGDAYENWKLISGVILNFFVANNILHLSKAGRQLLVTD
;
A
#
# COMPACT_ATOMS: atom_id res chain seq x y z
N MET A 1 1.44 6.89 -4.23
CA MET A 1 2.02 6.05 -5.30
C MET A 1 2.17 4.61 -4.83
N VAL A 2 2.06 3.64 -5.73
CA VAL A 2 2.31 2.21 -5.47
C VAL A 2 3.78 1.89 -5.72
N THR A 3 4.40 1.13 -4.83
CA THR A 3 5.80 0.71 -4.95
C THR A 3 5.94 -0.69 -5.53
N LEU A 4 7.11 -1.01 -6.10
CA LEU A 4 7.41 -2.38 -6.54
C LEU A 4 7.34 -3.38 -5.38
N GLY A 5 7.81 -2.99 -4.19
CA GLY A 5 7.70 -3.82 -2.99
C GLY A 5 6.25 -4.17 -2.66
N GLN A 6 5.34 -3.20 -2.72
CA GLN A 6 3.90 -3.44 -2.54
C GLN A 6 3.32 -4.40 -3.58
N ILE A 7 3.73 -4.26 -4.84
CA ILE A 7 3.33 -5.17 -5.92
C ILE A 7 3.81 -6.60 -5.64
N GLN A 8 5.08 -6.76 -5.27
CA GLN A 8 5.65 -8.07 -4.95
C GLN A 8 5.01 -8.70 -3.71
N MET A 9 4.72 -7.91 -2.68
CA MET A 9 4.04 -8.34 -1.46
C MET A 9 2.61 -8.83 -1.73
N ARG A 10 1.88 -8.21 -2.67
CA ARG A 10 0.55 -8.68 -3.09
C ARG A 10 0.63 -10.06 -3.76
N GLY A 11 1.72 -10.29 -4.49
CA GLY A 11 1.89 -11.45 -5.35
C GLY A 11 1.02 -11.38 -6.61
N PHE A 12 1.16 -12.40 -7.45
CA PHE A 12 0.43 -12.49 -8.71
C PHE A 12 -1.05 -12.81 -8.48
N SER A 13 -1.92 -11.97 -9.02
CA SER A 13 -3.37 -12.06 -8.84
C SER A 13 -4.12 -12.45 -10.12
N THR A 14 -3.61 -12.05 -11.30
CA THR A 14 -4.26 -12.31 -12.60
C THR A 14 -3.50 -13.35 -13.41
N LEU A 15 -2.17 -13.25 -13.46
CA LEU A 15 -1.28 -14.20 -14.11
C LEU A 15 -1.11 -15.44 -13.23
N SER A 16 -1.29 -16.62 -13.82
CA SER A 16 -1.12 -17.88 -13.08
C SER A 16 0.36 -18.13 -12.72
N PRO A 17 0.66 -18.63 -11.51
CA PRO A 17 2.04 -18.98 -11.11
C PRO A 17 2.70 -20.00 -12.05
N LYS A 18 1.92 -20.92 -12.62
CA LYS A 18 2.41 -21.88 -13.62
C LYS A 18 2.80 -21.19 -14.92
N GLY A 19 1.94 -20.30 -15.44
CA GLY A 19 2.21 -19.52 -16.63
C GLY A 19 3.47 -18.67 -16.48
N ILE A 20 3.66 -18.03 -15.32
CA ILE A 20 4.87 -17.25 -15.01
C ILE A 20 6.12 -18.13 -15.02
N LYS A 21 6.08 -19.31 -14.40
CA LYS A 21 7.22 -20.25 -14.44
C LYS A 21 7.57 -20.66 -15.87
N ASP A 22 6.57 -20.97 -16.69
CA ASP A 22 6.79 -21.38 -18.08
C ASP A 22 7.33 -20.22 -18.92
N TRP A 23 6.82 -19.01 -18.68
CA TRP A 23 7.31 -17.75 -19.24
C TRP A 23 8.79 -17.49 -18.88
N LEU A 24 9.18 -17.63 -17.61
CA LEU A 24 10.56 -17.42 -17.16
C LEU A 24 11.53 -18.44 -17.76
N LYS A 25 11.13 -19.70 -17.96
CA LYS A 25 11.97 -20.73 -18.62
C LYS A 25 12.36 -20.34 -20.04
N HIS A 26 11.45 -19.71 -20.80
CA HIS A 26 11.72 -19.27 -22.17
C HIS A 26 12.64 -18.04 -22.23
N CYS A 27 12.84 -17.35 -21.09
CA CYS A 27 13.59 -16.10 -20.99
C CYS A 27 15.00 -16.24 -20.40
N ALA A 28 15.43 -17.46 -20.04
CA ALA A 28 16.71 -17.74 -19.36
C ALA A 28 17.96 -17.24 -20.15
N THR A 29 17.81 -16.86 -21.41
CA THR A 29 18.87 -16.33 -22.28
C THR A 29 18.94 -14.79 -22.35
N CYS A 30 17.97 -14.04 -21.82
CA CYS A 30 17.87 -12.58 -21.95
C CYS A 30 18.28 -11.76 -20.71
N GLU A 31 18.58 -12.38 -19.57
CA GLU A 31 18.70 -11.66 -18.28
C GLU A 31 20.06 -10.98 -18.03
N LYS A 32 21.15 -11.38 -18.69
CA LYS A 32 22.51 -10.95 -18.31
C LYS A 32 22.81 -9.45 -18.47
N THR A 33 21.94 -8.69 -19.13
CA THR A 33 22.12 -7.24 -19.37
C THR A 33 20.89 -6.39 -19.05
N ALA A 34 19.86 -6.96 -18.41
CA ALA A 34 18.62 -6.23 -18.12
C ALA A 34 18.74 -5.44 -16.80
N GLN A 35 18.16 -4.25 -16.77
CA GLN A 35 18.11 -3.41 -15.56
C GLN A 35 17.18 -4.00 -14.48
N TRP A 36 16.16 -4.73 -14.90
CA TRP A 36 15.14 -5.32 -14.03
C TRP A 36 15.11 -6.83 -14.24
N SER A 37 14.86 -7.60 -13.19
CA SER A 37 14.60 -9.03 -13.34
C SER A 37 13.28 -9.22 -14.08
N MET A 38 13.17 -10.31 -14.87
CA MET A 38 11.93 -10.55 -15.61
C MET A 38 10.75 -10.81 -14.65
N LEU A 39 11.01 -11.37 -13.47
CA LEU A 39 10.00 -11.56 -12.43
C LEU A 39 9.39 -10.22 -11.97
N GLU A 40 10.21 -9.18 -11.77
CA GLU A 40 9.72 -7.84 -11.40
C GLU A 40 8.87 -7.22 -12.51
N VAL A 41 9.31 -7.36 -13.77
CA VAL A 41 8.57 -6.87 -14.94
C VAL A 41 7.21 -7.55 -15.05
N LEU A 42 7.16 -8.87 -14.83
CA LEU A 42 5.90 -9.60 -14.82
C LEU A 42 5.01 -9.20 -13.64
N ALA A 43 5.57 -8.97 -12.46
CA ALA A 43 4.78 -8.54 -11.29
C ALA A 43 4.14 -7.16 -11.55
N MET A 44 4.88 -6.21 -12.13
CA MET A 44 4.33 -4.91 -12.53
C MET A 44 3.23 -5.04 -13.60
N PHE A 45 3.42 -5.94 -14.56
CA PHE A 45 2.39 -6.20 -15.57
C PHE A 45 1.14 -6.84 -14.97
N ASP A 46 1.29 -7.81 -14.07
CA ASP A 46 0.17 -8.41 -13.34
C ASP A 46 -0.59 -7.40 -12.49
N ALA A 47 0.12 -6.49 -11.82
CA ALA A 47 -0.50 -5.41 -11.07
C ALA A 47 -1.31 -4.49 -11.99
N TYR A 48 -0.78 -4.12 -13.16
CA TYR A 48 -1.53 -3.37 -14.18
C TYR A 48 -2.82 -4.09 -14.60
N LEU A 49 -2.75 -5.39 -14.91
CA LEU A 49 -3.92 -6.18 -15.30
C LEU A 49 -4.96 -6.24 -14.17
N THR A 50 -4.50 -6.48 -12.95
CA THR A 50 -5.35 -6.57 -11.75
C THR A 50 -6.04 -5.23 -11.46
N ILE A 51 -5.29 -4.13 -11.50
CA ILE A 51 -5.82 -2.78 -11.21
C ILE A 51 -6.80 -2.34 -12.30
N THR A 52 -6.55 -2.67 -13.55
CA THR A 52 -7.45 -2.34 -14.66
C THR A 52 -8.58 -3.36 -14.84
N GLU A 53 -8.61 -4.39 -13.99
CA GLU A 53 -9.53 -5.55 -14.10
C GLU A 53 -9.56 -6.12 -15.52
N PHE A 54 -8.43 -6.01 -16.22
CA PHE A 54 -8.29 -6.37 -17.61
C PHE A 54 -7.78 -7.80 -17.73
N THR A 55 -8.65 -8.67 -18.22
CA THR A 55 -8.29 -10.03 -18.66
C THR A 55 -8.23 -10.06 -20.19
N PRO A 56 -7.05 -9.81 -20.79
CA PRO A 56 -6.90 -9.87 -22.24
C PRO A 56 -7.11 -11.30 -22.74
N THR A 57 -8.05 -11.49 -23.66
CA THR A 57 -8.08 -12.66 -24.55
C THR A 57 -6.99 -12.56 -25.62
N THR A 58 -6.64 -11.35 -26.06
CA THR A 58 -5.51 -11.05 -26.95
C THR A 58 -4.88 -9.72 -26.61
N LEU A 59 -3.56 -9.68 -26.45
CA LEU A 59 -2.80 -8.44 -26.21
C LEU A 59 -2.65 -7.61 -27.49
N CYS A 60 -2.69 -6.29 -27.37
CA CYS A 60 -2.55 -5.33 -28.45
C CYS A 60 -1.57 -4.19 -28.10
N SER A 61 -1.27 -3.33 -29.08
CA SER A 61 -0.35 -2.18 -28.87
C SER A 61 -0.83 -1.21 -27.79
N ASP A 62 -2.14 -1.05 -27.62
CA ASP A 62 -2.70 -0.12 -26.63
C ASP A 62 -2.54 -0.64 -25.20
N ASP A 63 -2.42 -1.97 -25.00
CA ASP A 63 -2.21 -2.57 -23.68
C ASP A 63 -0.82 -2.22 -23.13
N PHE A 64 0.20 -2.23 -23.98
CA PHE A 64 1.55 -1.80 -23.59
C PHE A 64 1.66 -0.28 -23.41
N ALA A 65 0.86 0.49 -24.16
CA ALA A 65 0.74 1.92 -23.92
C ALA A 65 0.10 2.19 -22.55
N GLY A 66 -0.98 1.45 -22.23
CA GLY A 66 -1.63 1.48 -20.92
C GLY A 66 -0.69 1.06 -19.79
N LEU A 67 0.13 0.01 -19.98
CA LEU A 67 1.16 -0.38 -19.03
C LEU A 67 2.16 0.74 -18.76
N ARG A 68 2.65 1.42 -19.81
CA ARG A 68 3.54 2.59 -19.65
C ARG A 68 2.86 3.72 -18.86
N GLY A 69 1.58 3.95 -19.13
CA GLY A 69 0.75 4.91 -18.39
C GLY A 69 0.62 4.56 -16.91
N PHE A 70 0.38 3.28 -16.58
CA PHE A 70 0.38 2.77 -15.21
C PHE A 70 1.72 2.98 -14.50
N LEU A 71 2.83 2.57 -15.13
CA LEU A 71 4.18 2.71 -14.58
C LEU A 71 4.53 4.19 -14.30
N SER A 72 4.07 5.10 -15.15
CA SER A 72 4.26 6.54 -14.95
C SER A 72 3.31 7.13 -13.90
N THR A 73 2.04 6.75 -13.90
CA THR A 73 1.00 7.43 -13.11
C THR A 73 0.95 6.90 -11.68
N GLU A 74 0.98 5.58 -11.51
CA GLU A 74 0.81 4.96 -10.19
C GLU A 74 2.14 4.70 -9.49
N MET A 75 3.18 4.37 -10.27
CA MET A 75 4.52 4.07 -9.75
C MET A 75 5.52 5.23 -9.93
N GLY A 76 5.17 6.26 -10.70
CA GLY A 76 6.00 7.46 -10.92
C GLY A 76 7.35 7.21 -11.56
N PHE A 77 7.47 6.15 -12.36
CA PHE A 77 8.66 5.93 -13.14
C PHE A 77 8.79 6.97 -14.25
N SER A 78 10.02 7.41 -14.49
CA SER A 78 10.35 8.27 -15.64
C SER A 78 9.99 7.60 -16.95
N GLU A 79 9.73 8.38 -18.01
CA GLU A 79 9.43 7.84 -19.34
C GLU A 79 10.48 6.84 -19.82
N LYS A 80 11.77 7.13 -19.58
CA LYS A 80 12.89 6.24 -19.92
C LYS A 80 12.76 4.89 -19.21
N ALA A 81 12.48 4.90 -17.90
CA ALA A 81 12.32 3.68 -17.11
C ALA A 81 11.08 2.89 -17.54
N SER A 82 9.92 3.55 -17.67
CA SER A 82 8.67 2.91 -18.10
C SER A 82 8.79 2.27 -19.48
N LYS A 83 9.47 2.95 -20.42
CA LYS A 83 9.76 2.42 -21.76
C LYS A 83 10.73 1.24 -21.72
N GLY A 84 11.76 1.28 -20.87
CA GLY A 84 12.71 0.18 -20.68
C GLY A 84 12.03 -1.09 -20.16
N ILE A 85 11.23 -0.97 -19.09
CA ILE A 85 10.44 -2.06 -18.49
C ILE A 85 9.49 -2.66 -19.53
N THR A 86 8.73 -1.82 -20.23
CA THR A 86 7.77 -2.27 -21.25
C THR A 86 8.49 -2.94 -22.42
N SER A 87 9.64 -2.41 -22.85
CA SER A 87 10.44 -3.03 -23.92
C SER A 87 10.94 -4.42 -23.54
N GLN A 88 11.31 -4.64 -22.28
CA GLN A 88 11.72 -5.95 -21.78
C GLN A 88 10.57 -6.96 -21.85
N LEU A 89 9.37 -6.57 -21.38
CA LEU A 89 8.17 -7.40 -21.51
C LEU A 89 7.85 -7.72 -22.97
N CYS A 90 7.92 -6.72 -23.85
CA CYS A 90 7.61 -6.90 -25.27
C CYS A 90 8.57 -7.88 -25.97
N LYS A 91 9.88 -7.85 -25.66
CA LYS A 91 10.84 -8.81 -26.23
C LYS A 91 10.44 -10.25 -25.95
N MET A 92 9.97 -10.49 -24.73
CA MET A 92 9.48 -11.81 -24.33
C MET A 92 8.19 -12.19 -25.06
N ILE A 93 7.23 -11.27 -25.18
CA ILE A 93 5.95 -11.51 -25.88
C ILE A 93 6.17 -11.83 -27.37
N ILE A 94 7.18 -11.22 -28.00
CA ILE A 94 7.62 -11.57 -29.36
C ILE A 94 8.21 -12.98 -29.39
N ALA A 95 9.03 -13.35 -28.41
CA ALA A 95 9.69 -14.66 -28.39
C ALA A 95 8.71 -15.84 -28.26
N ILE A 96 7.50 -15.58 -27.78
CA ILE A 96 6.40 -16.56 -27.66
C ILE A 96 5.29 -16.34 -28.70
N ASP A 97 5.57 -15.56 -29.76
CA ASP A 97 4.69 -15.30 -30.91
C ASP A 97 3.28 -14.77 -30.58
N ILE A 98 3.11 -14.11 -29.43
CA ILE A 98 1.81 -13.50 -29.06
C ILE A 98 1.55 -12.20 -29.86
N LEU A 99 2.60 -11.44 -30.20
CA LEU A 99 2.50 -10.18 -30.94
C LEU A 99 3.69 -9.98 -31.89
N SER A 100 3.41 -9.34 -33.02
CA SER A 100 4.43 -8.99 -34.00
C SER A 100 5.31 -7.82 -33.54
N LYS A 101 6.55 -7.78 -34.05
CA LYS A 101 7.53 -6.72 -33.76
C LYS A 101 7.00 -5.33 -34.14
N GLU A 102 6.24 -5.22 -35.22
CA GLU A 102 5.69 -3.96 -35.74
C GLU A 102 4.69 -3.34 -34.75
N LYS A 103 3.75 -4.16 -34.24
CA LYS A 103 2.74 -3.71 -33.27
C LYS A 103 3.38 -3.24 -31.96
N ILE A 104 4.42 -3.93 -31.50
CA ILE A 104 5.18 -3.56 -30.31
C ILE A 104 5.99 -2.29 -30.53
N SER A 105 6.62 -2.13 -31.70
CA SER A 105 7.35 -0.90 -32.01
C SER A 105 6.43 0.32 -32.00
N LEU A 106 5.17 0.16 -32.39
CA LEU A 106 4.18 1.23 -32.37
C LEU A 106 3.88 1.67 -30.92
N ALA A 107 3.64 0.71 -30.01
CA ALA A 107 3.42 0.98 -28.59
C ALA A 107 4.60 1.73 -27.92
N LEU A 108 5.84 1.32 -28.23
CA LEU A 108 7.06 1.92 -27.66
C LEU A 108 7.37 3.32 -28.20
N LYS A 109 6.73 3.73 -29.30
CA LYS A 109 6.88 5.07 -29.90
C LYS A 109 5.81 6.06 -29.45
N LYS A 110 4.71 5.60 -28.85
CA LYS A 110 3.66 6.49 -28.35
C LYS A 110 4.20 7.49 -27.31
N PRO A 111 3.83 8.78 -27.36
CA PRO A 111 4.21 9.77 -26.36
C PRO A 111 3.68 9.43 -24.96
N ALA A 112 4.33 9.95 -23.92
CA ALA A 112 3.94 9.71 -22.53
C ALA A 112 2.48 10.14 -22.23
N LEU A 113 2.05 11.29 -22.76
CA LEU A 113 0.68 11.79 -22.58
C LEU A 113 -0.35 10.76 -23.10
N GLU A 114 -0.16 10.26 -24.31
CA GLU A 114 -1.04 9.27 -24.91
C GLU A 114 -1.03 7.95 -24.11
N CYS A 115 0.12 7.54 -23.57
CA CYS A 115 0.20 6.37 -22.69
C CYS A 115 -0.64 6.54 -21.42
N ASN A 116 -0.59 7.72 -20.79
CA ASN A 116 -1.38 8.05 -19.61
C ASN A 116 -2.88 8.06 -19.93
N GLU A 117 -3.27 8.61 -21.08
CA GLU A 117 -4.67 8.57 -21.57
C GLU A 117 -5.15 7.13 -21.80
N LYS A 118 -4.32 6.27 -22.38
CA LYS A 118 -4.64 4.85 -22.58
C LYS A 118 -4.82 4.11 -21.25
N TYR A 119 -4.01 4.43 -20.24
CA TYR A 119 -4.20 3.90 -18.89
C TYR A 119 -5.50 4.42 -18.25
N ALA A 120 -5.76 5.73 -18.31
CA ALA A 120 -6.97 6.33 -17.75
C ALA A 120 -8.26 5.80 -18.42
N ALA A 121 -8.22 5.58 -19.74
CA ALA A 121 -9.34 5.01 -20.50
C ALA A 121 -9.72 3.58 -20.06
N ARG A 122 -8.82 2.87 -19.36
CA ARG A 122 -9.10 1.56 -18.75
C ARG A 122 -9.84 1.65 -17.42
N GLN A 123 -10.11 2.86 -16.92
CA GLN A 123 -10.84 3.11 -15.67
C GLN A 123 -10.25 2.30 -14.49
N PRO A 124 -8.98 2.55 -14.11
CA PRO A 124 -8.32 1.77 -13.07
C PRO A 124 -9.11 1.75 -11.77
N SER A 125 -9.22 0.56 -11.19
CA SER A 125 -9.97 0.27 -9.98
C SER A 125 -9.30 0.92 -8.76
N LYS A 126 -9.96 1.93 -8.20
CA LYS A 126 -9.47 2.65 -7.02
C LYS A 126 -9.34 1.74 -5.80
N SER A 127 -10.22 0.75 -5.67
CA SER A 127 -10.16 -0.23 -4.57
C SER A 127 -8.94 -1.14 -4.71
N GLN A 128 -8.63 -1.63 -5.92
CA GLN A 128 -7.42 -2.42 -6.16
C GLN A 128 -6.16 -1.60 -5.87
N LEU A 129 -6.10 -0.35 -6.34
CA LEU A 129 -5.00 0.57 -6.02
C LEU A 129 -4.83 0.74 -4.51
N LEU A 130 -5.92 0.92 -3.78
CA LEU A 130 -5.88 1.06 -2.33
C LEU A 130 -5.38 -0.22 -1.65
N ILE A 131 -5.76 -1.40 -2.12
CA ILE A 131 -5.25 -2.69 -1.62
C ILE A 131 -3.73 -2.76 -1.76
N TYR A 132 -3.17 -2.42 -2.92
CA TYR A 132 -1.70 -2.39 -3.08
C TYR A 132 -1.05 -1.39 -2.12
N LYS A 133 -1.63 -0.20 -1.95
CA LYS A 133 -1.13 0.82 -1.00
C LYS A 133 -1.24 0.38 0.46
N SER A 134 -2.11 -0.58 0.78
CA SER A 134 -2.41 -1.08 2.12
C SER A 134 -1.45 -2.18 2.61
N LEU A 135 -0.48 -2.59 1.81
CA LEU A 135 0.47 -3.66 2.15
C LEU A 135 1.79 -3.08 2.63
N PHE A 136 2.27 -3.58 3.78
CA PHE A 136 3.52 -3.15 4.39
C PHE A 136 4.39 -4.35 4.78
N PRO A 137 5.72 -4.25 4.60
CA PRO A 137 6.62 -5.31 5.03
C PRO A 137 6.73 -5.31 6.56
N THR A 138 7.02 -6.47 7.11
CA THR A 138 7.34 -6.64 8.54
C THR A 138 8.84 -6.95 8.72
N MET A 139 9.29 -7.11 9.96
CA MET A 139 10.65 -7.56 10.27
C MET A 139 10.94 -8.96 9.69
N GLU A 140 9.91 -9.80 9.55
CA GLU A 140 10.05 -11.16 9.05
C GLU A 140 10.12 -11.19 7.52
N PRO A 141 11.15 -11.82 6.93
CA PRO A 141 11.31 -11.86 5.47
C PRO A 141 10.08 -12.47 4.77
N GLY A 142 9.52 -11.73 3.83
CA GLY A 142 8.37 -12.17 3.02
C GLY A 142 7.02 -12.15 3.74
N ARG A 143 6.95 -11.66 5.00
CA ARG A 143 5.71 -11.49 5.74
C ARG A 143 5.21 -10.06 5.60
N VAL A 144 3.90 -9.93 5.42
CA VAL A 144 3.24 -8.69 5.01
C VAL A 144 2.07 -8.44 5.94
N VAL A 145 1.94 -7.21 6.42
CA VAL A 145 0.76 -6.75 7.15
C VAL A 145 -0.14 -5.94 6.22
N TYR A 146 -1.45 -6.18 6.32
CA TYR A 146 -2.48 -5.40 5.64
C TYR A 146 -3.05 -4.35 6.58
N VAL A 147 -3.15 -3.12 6.08
CA VAL A 147 -3.70 -1.97 6.81
C VAL A 147 -4.95 -1.47 6.08
N ASP A 148 -6.12 -1.57 6.71
CA ASP A 148 -7.38 -1.18 6.07
C ASP A 148 -7.57 0.34 5.99
N PHE A 149 -6.96 0.97 4.99
CA PHE A 149 -7.19 2.39 4.70
C PHE A 149 -8.61 2.69 4.21
N ALA A 150 -9.37 1.69 3.73
CA ALA A 150 -10.72 1.94 3.23
C ALA A 150 -11.68 2.37 4.36
N SER A 151 -11.45 1.85 5.57
CA SER A 151 -12.19 2.24 6.79
C SER A 151 -12.10 3.74 7.13
N LEU A 152 -11.04 4.43 6.70
CA LEU A 152 -10.86 5.87 6.93
C LEU A 152 -11.68 6.73 5.94
N GLY A 153 -12.19 6.12 4.86
CA GLY A 153 -13.10 6.75 3.91
C GLY A 153 -12.58 8.07 3.32
N SER A 154 -13.47 9.04 3.15
CA SER A 154 -13.15 10.35 2.57
C SER A 154 -12.32 11.26 3.49
N ALA A 155 -12.10 10.87 4.75
CA ALA A 155 -11.27 11.65 5.68
C ALA A 155 -9.78 11.50 5.39
N LEU A 156 -9.37 10.48 4.63
CA LEU A 156 -7.98 10.26 4.22
C LEU A 156 -7.79 10.72 2.77
N ASN A 157 -7.22 11.91 2.60
CA ASN A 157 -6.82 12.40 1.28
C ASN A 157 -5.48 11.74 0.85
N GLU A 158 -5.03 11.95 -0.40
CA GLU A 158 -3.79 11.32 -0.90
C GLU A 158 -2.53 11.78 -0.14
N SER A 159 -2.49 13.03 0.34
CA SER A 159 -1.39 13.55 1.17
C SER A 159 -1.35 12.86 2.55
N SER A 160 -2.50 12.75 3.22
CA SER A 160 -2.66 11.98 4.47
C SER A 160 -2.23 10.53 4.28
N LEU A 161 -2.65 9.89 3.20
CA LEU A 161 -2.30 8.50 2.88
C LEU A 161 -0.80 8.34 2.68
N GLN A 162 -0.15 9.25 1.96
CA GLN A 162 1.31 9.21 1.76
C GLN A 162 2.08 9.43 3.06
N PHE A 163 1.65 10.40 3.88
CA PHE A 163 2.24 10.65 5.19
C PHE A 163 2.12 9.42 6.08
N LEU A 164 0.92 8.87 6.23
CA LEU A 164 0.64 7.70 7.07
C LEU A 164 1.39 6.45 6.57
N SER A 165 1.39 6.20 5.25
CA SER A 165 2.13 5.08 4.64
C SER A 165 3.63 5.13 4.96
N ARG A 166 4.23 6.34 4.95
CA ARG A 166 5.64 6.51 5.30
C ARG A 166 5.92 6.20 6.77
N LEU A 167 5.01 6.54 7.68
CA LEU A 167 5.16 6.22 9.11
C LEU A 167 5.00 4.71 9.34
N LEU A 168 3.95 4.11 8.77
CA LEU A 168 3.66 2.68 8.88
C LEU A 168 4.78 1.81 8.32
N SER A 169 5.34 2.18 7.16
CA SER A 169 6.46 1.44 6.56
C SER A 169 7.68 1.40 7.48
N LYS A 170 7.95 2.45 8.27
CA LYS A 170 9.05 2.45 9.24
C LYS A 170 8.69 1.67 10.49
N TYR A 171 7.45 1.81 10.95
CA TYR A 171 6.96 1.19 12.17
C TYR A 171 6.90 -0.34 12.06
N PHE A 172 6.26 -0.87 11.02
CA PHE A 172 6.10 -2.32 10.85
C PHE A 172 7.41 -3.04 10.49
N ALA A 173 8.37 -2.36 9.88
CA ALA A 173 9.66 -2.95 9.56
C ALA A 173 10.44 -3.46 10.80
N SER A 174 10.10 -2.97 12.00
CA SER A 174 10.69 -3.44 13.26
C SER A 174 9.82 -4.43 14.05
N LEU A 175 8.64 -4.80 13.54
CA LEU A 175 7.70 -5.67 14.23
C LEU A 175 7.61 -7.05 13.56
N ASN A 176 7.37 -8.08 14.36
CA ASN A 176 6.93 -9.37 13.82
C ASN A 176 5.49 -9.26 13.32
N ILE A 177 5.01 -10.27 12.59
CA ILE A 177 3.68 -10.22 11.97
C ILE A 177 2.54 -10.10 12.97
N GLU A 178 2.59 -10.82 14.09
CA GLU A 178 1.52 -10.85 15.10
C GLU A 178 1.32 -9.46 15.76
N HIS A 179 2.40 -8.80 16.15
CA HIS A 179 2.34 -7.44 16.68
C HIS A 179 1.97 -6.44 15.59
N ALA A 180 2.48 -6.60 14.36
CA ALA A 180 2.14 -5.71 13.26
C ALA A 180 0.64 -5.73 12.92
N GLU A 181 0.02 -6.92 12.87
CA GLU A 181 -1.42 -7.08 12.61
C GLU A 181 -2.28 -6.44 13.71
N THR A 182 -1.91 -6.67 14.98
CA THR A 182 -2.58 -6.06 16.13
C THR A 182 -2.48 -4.53 16.06
N ASP A 183 -1.26 -4.01 15.90
CA ASP A 183 -1.01 -2.58 15.88
C ASP A 183 -1.64 -1.89 14.65
N ALA A 184 -1.71 -2.56 13.50
CA ALA A 184 -2.36 -2.01 12.30
C ALA A 184 -3.83 -1.65 12.57
N GLY A 185 -4.59 -2.55 13.19
CA GLY A 185 -5.98 -2.29 13.56
C GLY A 185 -6.12 -1.12 14.55
N LEU A 186 -5.27 -1.10 15.58
CA LEU A 186 -5.29 -0.05 16.60
C LEU A 186 -4.88 1.32 16.04
N ILE A 187 -3.86 1.37 15.17
CA ILE A 187 -3.43 2.61 14.51
C ILE A 187 -4.55 3.17 13.64
N ILE A 188 -5.25 2.32 12.88
CA ILE A 188 -6.36 2.75 12.04
C ILE A 188 -7.52 3.27 12.88
N ALA A 189 -7.92 2.57 13.95
CA ALA A 189 -8.99 3.02 14.84
C ALA A 189 -8.67 4.37 15.52
N LEU A 190 -7.45 4.55 16.02
CA LEU A 190 -7.00 5.81 16.62
C LEU A 190 -6.90 6.94 15.58
N THR A 191 -6.42 6.63 14.37
CA THR A 191 -6.37 7.57 13.24
C THR A 191 -7.77 8.05 12.86
N GLN A 192 -8.74 7.15 12.81
CA GLN A 192 -10.13 7.47 12.55
C GLN A 192 -10.70 8.43 13.61
N GLY A 193 -10.40 8.17 14.89
CA GLY A 193 -10.77 9.06 15.99
C GLY A 193 -10.16 10.46 15.87
N LEU A 194 -8.87 10.55 15.49
CA LEU A 194 -8.19 11.83 15.28
C LEU A 194 -8.78 12.63 14.11
N LEU A 195 -9.03 11.97 12.98
CA LEU A 195 -9.66 12.60 11.82
C LEU A 195 -11.08 13.07 12.13
N HIS A 196 -11.86 12.29 12.89
CA HIS A 196 -13.20 12.66 13.30
C HIS A 196 -13.21 13.93 14.19
N GLN A 197 -12.24 14.06 15.10
CA GLN A 197 -12.11 15.25 15.95
C GLN A 197 -11.54 16.47 15.21
N ASN A 198 -10.94 16.27 14.04
CA ASN A 198 -10.27 17.32 13.26
C ASN A 198 -10.65 17.23 11.77
N PRO A 199 -11.95 17.32 11.41
CA PRO A 199 -12.45 16.97 10.07
C PRO A 199 -11.97 17.89 8.93
N SER A 200 -11.38 19.04 9.27
CA SER A 200 -10.86 20.01 8.30
C SER A 200 -9.34 19.98 8.15
N LEU A 201 -8.65 19.09 8.88
CA LEU A 201 -7.19 18.97 8.83
C LEU A 201 -6.79 17.72 8.04
N ASP A 202 -5.75 17.85 7.24
CA ASP A 202 -5.01 16.70 6.73
C ASP A 202 -4.37 15.97 7.92
N PHE A 203 -4.39 14.63 7.93
CA PHE A 203 -3.75 13.84 8.98
C PHE A 203 -2.27 14.23 9.19
N GLY A 204 -1.55 14.56 8.11
CA GLY A 204 -0.14 14.98 8.19
C GLY A 204 0.09 16.28 8.97
N ASP A 205 -0.96 17.10 9.10
CA ASP A 205 -0.92 18.38 9.82
C ASP A 205 -1.46 18.27 11.26
N ILE A 206 -1.98 17.10 11.66
CA ILE A 206 -2.46 16.89 13.02
C ILE A 206 -1.27 16.79 13.97
N SER A 207 -1.12 17.81 14.81
CA SER A 207 -0.20 17.83 15.95
C SER A 207 -0.95 18.38 17.15
N LEU A 208 -1.47 17.50 18.00
CA LEU A 208 -2.32 17.90 19.13
C LEU A 208 -1.47 18.48 20.27
N SER A 209 -1.86 19.63 20.81
CA SER A 209 -1.23 20.16 22.03
C SER A 209 -1.39 19.19 23.20
N MET A 210 -0.52 19.30 24.22
CA MET A 210 -0.54 18.39 25.37
C MET A 210 -1.93 18.24 26.04
N ALA A 211 -2.70 19.33 26.12
CA ALA A 211 -4.06 19.31 26.67
C ALA A 211 -5.03 18.53 25.75
N LYS A 212 -4.97 18.78 24.43
CA LYS A 212 -5.81 18.08 23.45
C LYS A 212 -5.45 16.60 23.36
N SER A 213 -4.16 16.26 23.39
CA SER A 213 -3.72 14.86 23.45
C SER A 213 -4.21 14.15 24.70
N THR A 214 -4.15 14.80 25.88
CA THR A 214 -4.66 14.22 27.13
C THR A 214 -6.17 13.93 27.03
N SER A 215 -6.95 14.88 26.46
CA SER A 215 -8.38 14.69 26.23
C SER A 215 -8.66 13.55 25.25
N PHE A 216 -7.94 13.49 24.12
CA PHE A 216 -8.05 12.42 23.13
C PHE A 216 -7.76 11.04 23.75
N ILE A 217 -6.65 10.90 24.48
CA ILE A 217 -6.25 9.64 25.14
C ILE A 217 -7.31 9.21 26.15
N SER A 218 -7.84 10.15 26.95
CA SER A 218 -8.91 9.85 27.90
C SER A 218 -10.18 9.35 27.20
N GLY A 219 -10.56 9.98 26.10
CA GLY A 219 -11.70 9.55 25.29
C GLY A 219 -11.49 8.16 24.69
N ALA A 220 -10.31 7.91 24.11
CA ALA A 220 -9.95 6.61 23.55
C ALA A 220 -10.04 5.50 24.60
N ARG A 221 -9.55 5.74 25.83
CA ARG A 221 -9.66 4.80 26.95
C ARG A 221 -11.10 4.44 27.28
N ILE A 222 -11.93 5.46 27.49
CA ILE A 222 -13.35 5.27 27.86
C ILE A 222 -14.06 4.47 26.77
N HIS A 223 -13.85 4.81 25.50
CA HIS A 223 -14.46 4.08 24.38
C HIS A 223 -13.98 2.64 24.28
N ALA A 224 -12.68 2.38 24.47
CA ALA A 224 -12.13 1.03 24.46
C ALA A 224 -12.71 0.17 25.60
N GLU A 225 -12.76 0.70 26.83
CA GLU A 225 -13.35 0.01 27.98
C GLU A 225 -14.85 -0.28 27.74
N TRP A 226 -15.61 0.69 27.22
CA TRP A 226 -17.02 0.51 26.88
C TRP A 226 -17.26 -0.54 25.80
N GLN A 227 -16.45 -0.55 24.74
CA GLN A 227 -16.57 -1.55 23.67
C GLN A 227 -16.30 -2.96 24.20
N MET A 228 -15.28 -3.13 25.04
CA MET A 228 -14.96 -4.41 25.67
C MET A 228 -16.10 -4.90 26.56
N HIS A 229 -16.65 -4.03 27.41
CA HIS A 229 -17.78 -4.39 28.28
C HIS A 229 -19.04 -4.75 27.49
N ASN A 230 -19.35 -4.01 26.42
CA ASN A 230 -20.50 -4.31 25.56
C ASN A 230 -20.34 -5.62 24.80
N ALA A 231 -19.10 -6.05 24.54
CA ALA A 231 -18.79 -7.35 23.95
C ALA A 231 -18.74 -8.50 24.97
N GLY A 232 -19.01 -8.22 26.26
CA GLY A 232 -19.07 -9.23 27.32
C GLY A 232 -17.73 -9.56 28.00
N TYR A 233 -16.69 -8.77 27.74
CA TYR A 233 -15.37 -8.96 28.35
C TYR A 233 -15.30 -8.41 29.78
N PHE A 234 -14.47 -9.03 30.59
CA PHE A 234 -14.26 -8.64 31.98
C PHE A 234 -13.27 -7.48 32.10
N ARG A 235 -13.20 -6.89 33.29
CA ARG A 235 -12.31 -5.76 33.58
C ARG A 235 -10.84 -6.07 33.32
N GLY A 236 -10.40 -7.32 33.57
CA GLY A 236 -9.03 -7.75 33.28
C GLY A 236 -8.72 -7.72 31.78
N ASP A 237 -9.64 -8.17 30.93
CA ASP A 237 -9.47 -8.15 29.48
C ASP A 237 -9.44 -6.71 28.95
N ALA A 238 -10.31 -5.84 29.47
CA ALA A 238 -10.31 -4.42 29.12
C ALA A 238 -8.98 -3.75 29.49
N TYR A 239 -8.36 -4.17 30.59
CA TYR A 239 -7.05 -3.69 31.02
C TYR A 239 -5.93 -4.14 30.09
N GLU A 240 -5.89 -5.43 29.71
CA GLU A 240 -4.91 -5.95 28.75
C GLU A 240 -5.09 -5.29 27.37
N ASN A 241 -6.32 -5.07 26.93
CA ASN A 241 -6.59 -4.31 25.70
C ASN A 241 -6.05 -2.86 25.78
N TRP A 242 -6.22 -2.20 26.93
CA TRP A 242 -5.68 -0.85 27.14
C TRP A 242 -4.15 -0.81 27.14
N LYS A 243 -3.46 -1.88 27.58
CA LYS A 243 -2.00 -2.00 27.44
C LYS A 243 -1.56 -1.94 25.98
N LEU A 244 -2.24 -2.69 25.11
CA LEU A 244 -1.96 -2.70 23.66
C LEU A 244 -2.19 -1.30 23.05
N ILE A 245 -3.34 -0.70 23.34
CA ILE A 245 -3.67 0.66 22.86
C ILE A 245 -2.65 1.68 23.36
N SER A 246 -2.26 1.62 24.63
CA SER A 246 -1.27 2.53 25.23
C SER A 246 0.09 2.36 24.57
N GLY A 247 0.50 1.12 24.26
CA GLY A 247 1.71 0.82 23.51
C GLY A 247 1.71 1.50 22.13
N VAL A 248 0.63 1.38 21.37
CA VAL A 248 0.49 2.04 20.06
C VAL A 248 0.49 3.57 20.18
N ILE A 249 -0.20 4.13 21.17
CA ILE A 249 -0.17 5.58 21.42
C ILE A 249 1.26 6.07 21.64
N LEU A 250 2.04 5.37 22.45
CA LEU A 250 3.42 5.73 22.75
C LEU A 250 4.36 5.52 21.56
N ASN A 251 4.34 4.33 20.98
CA ASN A 251 5.35 3.90 20.01
C ASN A 251 5.07 4.41 18.59
N PHE A 252 3.81 4.73 18.26
CA PHE A 252 3.44 5.28 16.96
C PHE A 252 3.09 6.77 17.05
N PHE A 253 2.06 7.15 17.81
CA PHE A 253 1.52 8.51 17.74
C PHE A 253 2.40 9.56 18.45
N VAL A 254 2.93 9.24 19.63
CA VAL A 254 3.83 10.13 20.37
C VAL A 254 5.21 10.15 19.71
N ALA A 255 5.75 8.99 19.33
CA ALA A 255 7.05 8.89 18.66
C ALA A 255 7.10 9.69 17.34
N ASN A 256 5.96 9.83 16.64
CA ASN A 256 5.85 10.60 15.41
C ASN A 256 5.28 12.03 15.60
N ASN A 257 5.25 12.54 16.85
CA ASN A 257 4.81 13.90 17.21
C ASN A 257 3.37 14.27 16.80
N ILE A 258 2.51 13.27 16.59
CA ILE A 258 1.07 13.48 16.35
C ILE A 258 0.38 13.82 17.68
N LEU A 259 0.81 13.17 18.77
CA LEU A 259 0.35 13.40 20.13
C LEU A 259 1.51 13.86 21.03
N HIS A 260 1.21 14.74 21.99
CA HIS A 260 2.17 15.28 22.94
C HIS A 260 1.72 15.00 24.38
N LEU A 261 2.60 14.46 25.22
CA LEU A 261 2.21 14.01 26.55
C LEU A 261 2.44 15.05 27.64
N SER A 262 1.36 15.43 28.33
CA SER A 262 1.42 16.06 29.65
C SER A 262 1.72 15.03 30.76
N LYS A 263 1.97 15.48 31.99
CA LYS A 263 2.03 14.58 33.16
C LYS A 263 0.75 13.75 33.32
N ALA A 264 -0.42 14.38 33.17
CA ALA A 264 -1.71 13.69 33.24
C ALA A 264 -1.91 12.69 32.10
N GLY A 265 -1.50 13.06 30.87
CA GLY A 265 -1.53 12.15 29.72
C GLY A 265 -0.67 10.90 29.92
N ARG A 266 0.51 11.04 30.54
CA ARG A 266 1.35 9.89 30.91
C ARG A 266 0.64 8.97 31.90
N GLN A 267 -0.01 9.52 32.93
CA GLN A 267 -0.73 8.72 33.92
C GLN A 267 -1.88 7.90 33.33
N LEU A 268 -2.52 8.37 32.25
CA LEU A 268 -3.56 7.61 31.56
C LEU A 268 -3.04 6.37 30.84
N LEU A 269 -1.77 6.39 30.43
CA LEU A 269 -1.09 5.33 29.67
C LEU A 269 -0.33 4.34 30.57
N VAL A 270 -0.16 4.66 31.86
CA VAL A 270 0.42 3.73 32.83
C VAL A 270 -0.58 2.59 33.06
N THR A 271 -0.05 1.38 32.98
CA THR A 271 -0.79 0.12 33.12
C THR A 271 -0.07 -0.80 34.11
N ASP A 272 0.38 -0.20 35.21
CA ASP A 272 0.91 -0.90 36.39
C ASP A 272 -0.24 -1.45 37.25
#